data_AF-A0A447RWC7-F1
#
_entry.id   AF-A0A447RWC7-F1
#
_cell.length_a   1.000
_cell.length_b   1.000
_cell.length_c   1.000
_cell.angle_alpha   90.00
_cell.angle_beta   90.00
_cell.angle_gamma   90.00
#
_symmetry.space_group_name_H-M   'P 1'
#
loop_
_entity.id
_entity.type
_entity.pdbx_description
1 polymer ?
#
loop_
_entity_poly.entity_id
_entity_poly.type
_entity_poly.pdbx_seq_one_letter_code
_entity_poly.pdbx_strand_id
1 'polypeptide(L)'
;MEVTPTVLQQGRVRLKLRISENTPGQVLKQENGEALAIDKQEIETLVEVRSGETLALGGIFSQKNKTARDSVPLLGDIPVLGRLFRRDGKDNERRELVVFITPRILAVR
;
A
#
# COMPACT_ATOMS: atom_id res chain seq x y z
N MET A 1 -6.77 -3.10 10.98
CA MET A 1 -7.82 -2.12 10.64
C MET A 1 -8.58 -1.77 11.90
N GLU A 2 -8.70 -0.48 12.20
CA GLU A 2 -9.45 0.03 13.35
C GLU A 2 -10.57 0.94 12.84
N VAL A 3 -11.75 0.85 13.46
CA VAL A 3 -12.94 1.60 13.08
C VAL A 3 -13.60 2.16 14.34
N THR A 4 -13.88 3.45 14.35
CA THR A 4 -14.66 4.09 15.41
C THR A 4 -15.92 4.72 14.81
N PRO A 5 -17.10 4.11 15.02
CA PRO A 5 -18.36 4.70 14.56
C PRO A 5 -18.89 5.74 15.53
N THR A 6 -19.58 6.75 15.01
CA THR A 6 -20.33 7.75 15.77
C THR A 6 -21.67 7.97 15.09
N VAL A 7 -22.76 7.71 15.83
CA VAL A 7 -24.12 7.92 15.32
C VAL A 7 -24.42 9.42 15.36
N LEU A 8 -24.88 9.96 14.23
CA LEU A 8 -25.31 11.35 14.09
C LEU A 8 -26.84 11.42 13.99
N GLN A 9 -27.37 12.64 13.97
CA GLN A 9 -28.79 12.88 13.71
C GLN A 9 -29.18 12.42 12.30
N GLN A 10 -30.48 12.14 12.10
CA GLN A 10 -31.06 11.72 10.81
C GLN A 10 -30.50 10.40 10.26
N GLY A 11 -30.08 9.47 11.13
CA GLY A 11 -29.65 8.13 10.71
C GLY A 11 -28.31 8.12 9.94
N ARG A 12 -27.51 9.18 10.07
CA ARG A 12 -26.16 9.23 9.54
C ARG A 12 -25.16 8.61 10.52
N VAL A 13 -24.11 8.02 9.98
CA VAL A 13 -23.01 7.43 10.74
C VAL A 13 -21.72 8.05 10.26
N ARG A 14 -20.97 8.61 11.20
CA ARG A 14 -19.59 9.03 10.98
C ARG A 14 -18.66 7.89 11.34
N LEU A 15 -17.72 7.59 10.48
CA LEU A 15 -16.75 6.52 10.66
C LEU A 15 -15.35 7.13 10.64
N LYS A 16 -14.63 7.01 11.75
CA LYS A 16 -13.18 7.23 11.77
C LYS A 16 -12.51 5.89 11.45
N LEU A 17 -11.74 5.87 10.38
CA LEU A 17 -11.13 4.66 9.83
C LEU A 17 -9.62 4.79 9.89
N ARG A 18 -8.97 3.75 10.41
CA ARG A 18 -7.53 3.62 10.39
C ARG A 18 -7.17 2.27 9.78
N ILE A 19 -6.63 2.32 8.57
CA ILE A 19 -6.25 1.13 7.81
C ILE A 19 -4.73 1.10 7.77
N SER A 20 -4.14 -0.01 8.23
CA SER A 20 -2.70 -0.24 8.18
C SER A 20 -2.41 -1.52 7.43
N GLU A 21 -1.46 -1.46 6.51
CA GLU A 21 -0.91 -2.61 5.80
C GLU A 21 0.60 -2.63 6.00
N ASN A 22 1.09 -3.72 6.56
CA ASN A 22 2.51 -3.93 6.84
C ASN A 22 3.01 -4.97 5.84
N THR A 23 4.05 -4.64 5.10
CA THR A 23 4.76 -5.63 4.29
C THR A 23 6.20 -5.80 4.74
N PRO A 24 6.76 -7.02 4.70
CA PRO A 24 8.17 -7.23 4.95
C PRO A 24 8.98 -6.38 3.96
N GLY A 25 9.75 -5.46 4.49
CA GLY A 25 10.72 -4.68 3.75
C GLY A 25 12.03 -5.46 3.55
N GLN A 26 13.04 -4.75 3.07
CA GLN A 26 14.36 -5.33 2.82
C GLN A 26 15.06 -5.80 4.11
N VAL A 27 15.76 -6.94 4.02
CA VAL A 27 16.65 -7.42 5.09
C VAL A 27 17.85 -6.49 5.16
N LEU A 28 18.00 -5.77 6.27
CA LEU A 28 19.16 -4.95 6.58
C LEU A 28 20.18 -5.82 7.32
N LYS A 29 21.34 -6.03 6.71
CA LYS A 29 22.49 -6.64 7.39
C LYS A 29 23.16 -5.56 8.25
N GLN A 30 23.07 -5.69 9.57
CA GLN A 30 23.79 -4.85 10.54
C GLN A 30 24.97 -5.64 11.12
N GLU A 31 25.98 -4.96 11.66
CA GLU A 31 27.17 -5.59 12.27
C GLU A 31 26.82 -6.67 13.32
N ASN A 32 25.64 -6.59 13.94
CA ASN A 32 25.21 -7.46 15.03
C ASN A 32 24.07 -8.43 14.65
N GLY A 33 23.72 -8.57 13.37
CA GLY A 33 22.67 -9.51 12.91
C GLY A 33 21.85 -9.03 11.72
N GLU A 34 20.85 -9.84 11.32
CA GLU A 34 19.90 -9.49 10.25
C GLU A 34 18.65 -8.83 10.86
N ALA A 35 18.30 -7.63 10.41
CA ALA A 35 17.08 -6.91 10.79
C ALA A 35 16.13 -6.81 9.59
N LEU A 36 14.86 -7.15 9.77
CA LEU A 36 13.85 -6.94 8.74
C LEU A 36 13.30 -5.52 8.85
N ALA A 37 13.46 -4.71 7.80
CA ALA A 37 12.68 -3.48 7.69
C ALA A 37 11.19 -3.85 7.52
N ILE A 38 10.29 -3.05 8.07
CA ILE A 38 8.84 -3.20 7.85
C ILE A 38 8.38 -1.97 7.10
N ASP A 39 7.94 -2.16 5.86
CA ASP A 39 7.28 -1.10 5.09
C ASP A 39 5.83 -1.01 5.61
N LYS A 40 5.50 0.07 6.32
CA LYS A 40 4.15 0.35 6.84
C LYS A 40 3.44 1.37 5.97
N GLN A 41 2.27 1.02 5.47
CA GLN A 41 1.34 1.94 4.82
C GLN A 41 0.14 2.17 5.75
N GLU A 42 -0.23 3.42 5.99
CA GLU A 42 -1.32 3.78 6.91
C GLU A 42 -2.20 4.86 6.31
N ILE A 43 -3.52 4.68 6.43
CA ILE A 43 -4.53 5.63 5.99
C ILE A 43 -5.43 5.96 7.17
N GLU A 44 -5.58 7.25 7.46
CA GLU A 44 -6.57 7.76 8.39
C GLU A 44 -7.60 8.59 7.62
N THR A 45 -8.87 8.19 7.68
CA THR A 45 -9.95 8.91 7.01
C THR A 45 -11.14 9.11 7.96
N LEU A 46 -11.90 10.17 7.71
CA LEU A 46 -13.15 10.44 8.38
C LEU A 46 -14.25 10.57 7.34
N VAL A 47 -15.22 9.68 7.39
CA VAL A 47 -16.31 9.65 6.40
C VAL A 47 -17.67 9.68 7.07
N GLU A 48 -18.64 10.28 6.40
CA GLU A 48 -20.03 10.36 6.86
C GLU A 48 -20.92 9.72 5.80
N VAL A 49 -21.70 8.73 6.21
CA VAL A 49 -22.51 7.88 5.33
C VAL A 49 -23.83 7.56 6.02
N ARG A 50 -24.92 7.42 5.27
CA ARG A 50 -26.22 7.04 5.86
C ARG A 50 -26.23 5.57 6.24
N SER A 51 -26.94 5.23 7.30
CA SER A 51 -27.14 3.82 7.68
C SER A 51 -27.77 3.03 6.53
N GLY A 52 -27.12 1.93 6.13
CA GLY A 52 -27.56 1.05 5.05
C GLY A 52 -27.01 1.38 3.67
N GLU A 53 -26.38 2.55 3.48
CA GLU A 53 -25.69 2.88 2.22
C GLU A 53 -24.26 2.33 2.20
N THR A 54 -23.79 1.88 1.04
CA THR A 54 -22.40 1.43 0.87
C THR A 54 -21.56 2.58 0.35
N LEU A 55 -20.49 2.90 1.07
CA LEU A 55 -19.45 3.83 0.63
C LEU A 55 -18.25 3.03 0.11
N ALA A 56 -17.83 3.33 -1.12
CA ALA A 56 -16.56 2.87 -1.66
C ALA A 56 -15.48 3.91 -1.37
N LEU A 57 -14.48 3.53 -0.57
CA LEU A 57 -13.28 4.31 -0.35
C LEU A 57 -12.25 3.85 -1.38
N GLY A 58 -12.03 4.66 -2.42
CA GLY A 58 -10.91 4.48 -3.34
C GLY A 58 -9.60 4.54 -2.56
N GLY A 59 -8.80 3.48 -2.62
CA GLY A 59 -7.64 3.30 -1.73
C GLY A 59 -6.31 3.79 -2.29
N ILE A 60 -5.25 3.01 -2.03
CA ILE A 60 -3.85 3.32 -2.40
C ILE A 60 -3.51 2.65 -3.73
N PHE A 61 -2.96 3.44 -4.66
CA PHE A 61 -2.25 2.93 -5.83
C PHE A 61 -0.75 2.92 -5.52
N SER A 62 -0.21 1.75 -5.15
CA SER A 62 1.23 1.60 -4.92
C SER A 62 1.86 0.95 -6.14
N GLN A 63 2.69 1.69 -6.86
CA GLN A 63 3.51 1.18 -7.94
C GLN A 63 4.98 1.24 -7.52
N LYS A 64 5.61 0.08 -7.33
CA LYS A 64 7.03 -0.04 -7.03
C LYS A 64 7.76 -0.45 -8.30
N ASN A 65 8.47 0.51 -8.89
CA ASN A 65 9.33 0.27 -10.04
C ASN A 65 10.78 0.16 -9.59
N LYS A 66 11.36 -1.04 -9.59
CA LYS A 66 12.78 -1.26 -9.30
C LYS A 66 13.50 -1.57 -10.61
N THR A 67 14.41 -0.68 -11.00
CA THR A 67 15.30 -0.88 -12.13
C THR A 67 16.71 -1.12 -11.59
N ALA A 68 17.27 -2.29 -11.89
CA ALA A 68 18.66 -2.62 -11.61
C ALA A 68 19.40 -2.75 -12.95
N ARG A 69 20.63 -2.24 -13.01
CA ARG A 69 21.50 -2.39 -14.17
C ARG A 69 22.87 -2.78 -13.68
N ASP A 70 23.28 -3.99 -14.03
CA ASP A 70 24.64 -4.47 -13.83
C ASP A 70 25.34 -4.50 -15.19
N SER A 71 26.50 -3.85 -15.33
CA SER A 71 27.23 -3.79 -16.59
C SER A 71 28.73 -3.90 -16.39
N VAL A 72 29.42 -4.57 -17.31
CA VAL A 72 30.89 -4.60 -17.34
C VAL A 72 31.39 -3.20 -17.74
N PRO A 73 32.31 -2.58 -16.97
CA PRO A 73 32.91 -1.29 -17.33
C PRO A 73 33.52 -1.34 -18.75
N LEU A 74 33.41 -0.24 -19.51
CA LEU A 74 33.83 -0.08 -20.92
C LEU A 74 33.01 -0.88 -21.95
N LEU A 75 32.67 -2.15 -21.68
CA LEU A 75 31.98 -3.01 -22.65
C LEU A 75 30.45 -2.85 -22.65
N GLY A 76 29.87 -2.43 -21.52
CA GLY A 76 28.42 -2.26 -21.36
C GLY A 76 27.81 -1.09 -22.16
N ASP A 77 28.63 -0.12 -22.55
CA ASP A 77 28.21 1.10 -23.24
C ASP A 77 28.41 1.05 -24.77
N ILE A 78 28.98 -0.04 -25.30
CA ILE A 78 29.19 -0.19 -26.75
C ILE A 78 27.83 -0.26 -27.45
N PRO A 79 27.54 0.62 -28.44
CA PRO A 79 26.33 0.54 -29.24
C PRO A 79 26.23 -0.84 -29.91
N VAL A 80 25.02 -1.40 -30.00
CA VAL A 80 24.74 -2.74 -30.59
C VAL A 80 25.24 -3.93 -29.75
N LEU A 81 26.49 -3.93 -29.26
CA LEU A 81 27.09 -5.07 -28.56
C LEU A 81 26.97 -5.03 -27.03
N GLY A 82 26.79 -3.85 -26.43
CA GLY A 82 26.75 -3.67 -24.98
C GLY A 82 25.62 -4.42 -24.26
N ARG A 83 24.59 -4.87 -25.00
CA ARG A 83 23.52 -5.73 -24.45
C ARG A 83 24.01 -7.11 -24.02
N LEU A 84 25.10 -7.63 -24.59
CA LEU A 84 25.68 -8.93 -24.20
C LEU A 84 26.51 -8.83 -22.91
N PHE A 85 26.93 -7.62 -22.55
CA PHE A 85 27.80 -7.34 -21.40
C PHE A 85 27.08 -6.56 -20.28
N ARG A 86 25.75 -6.51 -20.33
CA ARG A 86 24.92 -5.89 -19.30
C ARG A 86 23.71 -6.77 -18.98
N ARG A 87 23.29 -6.74 -17.72
CA ARG A 87 22.07 -7.36 -17.21
C ARG A 87 21.14 -6.25 -16.72
N ASP A 88 20.05 -6.06 -17.44
CA ASP A 88 18.98 -5.15 -17.04
C ASP A 88 17.93 -5.96 -16.24
N GLY A 89 17.76 -5.64 -14.96
CA GLY A 89 16.70 -6.18 -14.10
C GLY A 89 15.54 -5.19 -13.99
N LYS A 90 14.33 -5.62 -14.33
CA LYS A 90 13.10 -4.83 -14.15
C LYS A 90 12.16 -5.61 -13.25
N ASP A 91 11.79 -5.01 -12.14
CA ASP A 91 10.78 -5.53 -11.22
C ASP A 91 9.69 -4.48 -11.04
N ASN A 92 8.45 -4.88 -11.30
CA ASN A 92 7.28 -4.02 -11.29
C ASN A 92 6.21 -4.66 -10.42
N GLU A 93 6.01 -4.09 -9.23
CA GLU A 93 5.01 -4.53 -8.28
C GLU A 93 3.87 -3.51 -8.22
N ARG A 94 2.64 -3.96 -8.54
CA ARG A 94 1.42 -3.15 -8.47
C ARG A 94 0.52 -3.70 -7.39
N ARG A 95 0.13 -2.85 -6.44
CA ARG A 95 -0.85 -3.17 -5.39
C ARG A 95 -2.01 -2.18 -5.46
N GLU A 96 -3.23 -2.71 -5.45
CA GLU A 96 -4.48 -1.95 -5.49
C GLU A 96 -5.31 -2.32 -4.27
N LEU A 97 -5.58 -1.33 -3.41
CA LEU A 97 -6.46 -1.51 -2.26
C LEU A 97 -7.78 -0.79 -2.51
N VAL A 98 -8.90 -1.51 -2.36
CA VAL A 98 -10.25 -0.95 -2.45
C VAL A 98 -11.03 -1.38 -1.22
N VAL A 99 -11.65 -0.42 -0.52
CA VAL A 99 -12.35 -0.69 0.74
C VAL A 99 -13.81 -0.29 0.61
N PHE A 100 -14.72 -1.24 0.83
CA PHE A 100 -16.17 -1.02 0.85
C PHE A 100 -16.69 -1.08 2.27
N ILE A 101 -17.49 -0.09 2.66
CA ILE A 101 -18.04 -0.02 4.02
C ILE A 101 -19.53 0.27 3.96
N THR A 102 -20.32 -0.50 4.72
CA THR A 102 -21.77 -0.32 4.83
C THR A 102 -22.15 -0.26 6.30
N PRO A 103 -22.32 0.92 6.91
CA PRO A 103 -22.73 1.02 8.30
C PRO A 103 -24.19 0.57 8.46
N ARG A 104 -24.50 -0.06 9.59
CA ARG A 104 -25.89 -0.38 10.00
C ARG A 104 -26.12 0.03 11.45
N ILE A 105 -27.10 0.90 11.68
CA ILE A 105 -27.58 1.24 13.02
C ILE A 105 -28.53 0.14 13.48
N LEU A 106 -28.21 -0.48 14.62
CA LEU A 106 -29.08 -1.47 15.26
C LEU A 106 -29.86 -0.78 16.38
N ALA A 107 -31.20 -0.87 16.34
CA ALA A 107 -32.02 -0.48 17.48
C ALA A 107 -31.95 -1.58 18.54
N VAL A 108 -31.61 -1.21 19.78
CA VAL A 108 -31.73 -2.12 20.93
C VAL A 108 -33.20 -2.12 21.35
N ARG A 109 -33.83 -3.29 21.33
CA ARG A 109 -35.17 -3.52 21.88
C ARG A 109 -35.08 -3.93 23.34
#